data_AF-A0A6C1T8M4-F1
#
_entry.id   AF-A0A6C1T8M4-F1
#
_cell.length_a   1.000
_cell.length_b   1.000
_cell.length_c   1.000
_cell.angle_alpha   90.00
_cell.angle_beta   90.00
_cell.angle_gamma   90.00
#
_symmetry.space_group_name_H-M   'P 1'
#
loop_
_entity.id
_entity.type
_entity.pdbx_description
1 polymer ?
#
loop_
_entity_poly.entity_id
_entity_poly.type
_entity_poly.pdbx_seq_one_letter_code
_entity_poly.pdbx_strand_id
1 'polypeptide(L)' 'EDDERDFRIGAGLLREMGFREVRLLTNNPRKVEMLNAHGLEVIERVPLQVGATQENQAYLATKAAKSGHLL' A
#
# COMPACT_ATOMS: atom_id res chain seq x y z
N GLU A 1 -8.13 -5.78 12.85
CA GLU A 1 -7.31 -5.03 11.88
C GLU A 1 -7.48 -5.66 10.50
N ASP A 2 -7.40 -4.88 9.42
CA ASP A 2 -7.73 -5.36 8.06
C ASP A 2 -6.47 -5.81 7.28
N ASP A 3 -5.29 -5.67 7.90
CA ASP A 3 -3.98 -6.03 7.35
C ASP A 3 -3.05 -6.50 8.49
N GLU A 4 -2.82 -7.80 8.60
CA GLU A 4 -1.96 -8.41 9.65
C GLU A 4 -0.45 -8.32 9.34
N ARG A 5 -0.07 -7.68 8.23
CA ARG A 5 1.33 -7.59 7.81
C ARG A 5 2.10 -6.55 8.62
N ASP A 6 3.34 -6.90 8.92
CA ASP A 6 4.29 -5.99 9.57
C ASP A 6 5.09 -5.18 8.53
N PHE A 7 4.68 -3.93 8.32
CA PHE A 7 5.35 -3.00 7.40
C PHE A 7 6.68 -2.46 7.94
N ARG A 8 7.00 -2.67 9.23
CA ARG A 8 8.29 -2.29 9.82
C ARG A 8 9.45 -2.99 9.12
N ILE A 9 9.27 -4.27 8.81
CA ILE A 9 10.29 -5.10 8.18
C ILE A 9 10.63 -4.56 6.79
N GLY A 10 9.61 -4.32 5.96
CA GLY A 10 9.79 -3.79 4.61
C GLY A 10 10.42 -2.40 4.60
N ALA A 11 9.94 -1.51 5.46
CA ALA A 11 10.51 -0.16 5.60
C ALA A 11 11.97 -0.21 6.08
N GLY A 12 12.29 -1.09 7.04
CA GLY A 12 13.64 -1.29 7.56
C GLY A 12 14.63 -1.75 6.48
N LEU A 13 14.26 -2.77 5.71
CA LEU A 13 15.09 -3.29 4.62
C LEU A 13 15.41 -2.21 3.57
N LEU A 14 14.39 -1.47 3.12
CA LEU A 14 14.58 -0.40 2.13
C LEU A 14 15.51 0.70 2.65
N ARG A 15 15.38 1.05 3.93
CA ARG A 15 16.27 2.02 4.58
C ARG A 15 17.70 1.52 4.71
N GLU A 16 17.89 0.24 5.04
CA GLU A 16 19.22 -0.39 5.10
C GLU A 16 19.89 -0.41 3.73
N MET A 17 19.11 -0.59 2.66
CA MET A 17 19.56 -0.44 1.27
C MET A 17 19.85 1.02 0.86
N GLY A 18 19.59 1.99 1.74
CA GLY A 18 19.87 3.42 1.52
C GLY A 18 18.71 4.24 0.95
N PHE A 19 17.52 3.64 0.75
CA PHE A 19 16.35 4.39 0.29
C PHE A 19 15.73 5.19 1.44
N ARG A 20 15.39 6.44 1.15
CA ARG A 20 14.73 7.37 2.10
C ARG A 20 13.35 7.79 1.65
N GLU A 21 13.16 7.87 0.34
CA GLU A 21 11.94 8.31 -0.31
C GLU A 21 11.49 7.28 -1.36
N VAL A 22 10.18 7.05 -1.47
CA VAL A 22 9.59 6.13 -2.46
C VAL A 22 8.32 6.71 -3.09
N ARG A 23 8.11 6.34 -4.35
CA ARG A 23 6.81 6.45 -5.02
C ARG A 23 6.10 5.12 -4.85
N LEU A 24 5.11 5.07 -3.96
CA LEU A 24 4.48 3.82 -3.55
C LEU A 24 3.34 3.46 -4.49
N LEU A 25 3.48 2.32 -5.19
CA LEU A 25 2.42 1.74 -6.01
C LEU A 25 1.37 1.06 -5.11
N THR A 26 0.27 1.76 -4.79
CA THR A 26 -0.78 1.21 -3.94
C THR A 26 -2.14 1.90 -4.09
N ASN A 27 -3.20 1.11 -3.90
CA ASN A 27 -4.57 1.61 -3.75
C ASN A 27 -4.97 1.74 -2.28
N ASN A 28 -4.16 1.24 -1.33
CA ASN A 28 -4.48 1.29 0.09
C ASN A 28 -3.79 2.50 0.76
N PRO A 29 -4.54 3.54 1.15
CA PRO A 29 -3.95 4.73 1.80
C PRO A 29 -3.26 4.38 3.14
N ARG A 30 -3.72 3.36 3.88
CA ARG A 30 -3.11 2.96 5.16
C ARG A 30 -1.67 2.49 4.99
N LYS A 31 -1.30 1.95 3.82
CA LYS A 31 0.09 1.55 3.55
C LYS A 31 1.03 2.74 3.42
N VAL A 32 0.51 3.88 2.95
CA VAL A 32 1.25 5.14 2.88
C VAL A 32 1.57 5.59 4.30
N GLU A 33 0.57 5.62 5.17
CA GLU A 33 0.71 6.00 6.58
C GLU A 33 1.72 5.11 7.32
N MET A 34 1.63 3.79 7.13
CA MET A 34 2.52 2.83 7.81
C MET A 34 3.98 2.98 7.37
N LEU A 35 4.27 3.16 6.08
CA LEU A 35 5.65 3.35 5.61
C LEU A 35 6.25 4.67 6.13
N ASN A 36 5.47 5.76 6.08
CA ASN A 36 5.86 7.04 6.65
C ASN A 36 6.17 6.93 8.15
N ALA A 37 5.31 6.24 8.91
CA ALA A 37 5.51 6.02 10.34
C ALA A 37 6.76 5.18 10.67
N HIS A 38 7.30 4.44 9.71
CA HIS A 38 8.52 3.64 9.85
C HIS A 38 9.77 4.29 9.22
N GLY A 39 9.68 5.58 8.90
CA GLY A 39 10.80 6.41 8.45
C GLY A 39 11.18 6.18 6.99
N LEU A 40 10.26 5.61 6.18
CA LEU A 40 10.37 5.57 4.73
C LEU A 40 9.34 6.55 4.15
N GLU A 41 9.81 7.68 3.64
CA GLU A 41 8.96 8.75 3.16
C GLU A 41 8.28 8.35 1.84
N VAL A 42 6.95 8.41 1.82
CA VAL A 42 6.17 8.18 0.60
C VAL A 42 5.88 9.53 -0.04
N ILE A 43 6.71 9.92 -1.00
CA ILE A 43 6.62 11.21 -1.71
C ILE A 43 5.49 11.24 -2.74
N GLU A 44 5.02 10.07 -3.18
CA GLU A 44 3.92 9.94 -4.12
C GLU A 44 3.20 8.60 -3.93
N ARG A 45 1.87 8.63 -3.96
CA ARG A 45 1.05 7.43 -4.13
C ARG A 45 0.74 7.24 -5.60
N VAL A 46 1.29 6.19 -6.21
CA VAL A 46 0.97 5.78 -7.57
C VAL A 46 -0.19 4.78 -7.51
N PRO A 47 -1.35 5.03 -8.17
CA PRO A 47 -2.44 4.07 -8.22
C PRO A 47 -1.99 2.75 -8.86
N LEU A 48 -2.31 1.63 -8.23
CA LEU A 48 -2.13 0.32 -8.82
C LEU A 48 -3.32 0.02 -9.72
N GLN A 49 -3.17 0.30 -11.02
CA GLN A 49 -4.17 0.00 -12.03
C GLN A 49 -4.21 -1.50 -12.29
N VAL A 50 -5.26 -2.17 -11.82
CA VAL A 50 -5.58 -3.56 -12.15
C VAL A 50 -6.87 -3.59 -12.95
N GLY A 51 -6.90 -4.38 -14.02
CA GLY A 51 -8.13 -4.58 -14.78
C GLY A 51 -9.22 -5.21 -13.91
N ALA A 52 -10.47 -4.76 -14.07
CA ALA A 52 -11.61 -5.46 -13.50
C ALA A 52 -12.04 -6.58 -14.45
N THR A 53 -12.11 -7.80 -13.95
CA THR A 53 -12.65 -8.97 -14.64
C THR A 53 -13.83 -9.51 -13.86
N GLN A 54 -14.66 -10.35 -14.48
CA GLN A 54 -15.83 -10.91 -13.82
C GLN A 54 -15.44 -11.72 -12.56
N GLU A 55 -14.25 -12.32 -12.58
CA GLU A 55 -13.71 -13.14 -11.50
C GLU A 55 -13.16 -12.32 -10.33
N ASN A 56 -12.65 -11.10 -10.56
CA ASN A 56 -12.03 -10.28 -9.51
C ASN A 56 -12.94 -9.16 -8.98
N GLN A 57 -14.11 -8.93 -9.57
CA GLN A 57 -15.05 -7.87 -9.16
C GLN A 57 -15.42 -7.93 -7.67
N ALA A 58 -15.79 -9.10 -7.16
CA ALA A 58 -16.16 -9.26 -5.74
C ALA A 58 -14.98 -8.96 -4.79
N TYR A 59 -13.76 -9.31 -5.21
CA TYR A 59 -12.54 -9.01 -4.47
C TYR A 59 -12.26 -7.51 -4.43
N LEU A 60 -12.32 -6.84 -5.58
CA LEU A 60 -12.12 -5.40 -5.68
C LEU A 60 -13.17 -4.63 -4.87
N ALA A 61 -14.45 -5.03 -4.95
CA ALA A 61 -15.53 -4.44 -4.16
C ALA A 61 -15.29 -4.59 -2.64
N THR A 62 -14.83 -5.78 -2.20
CA THR A 62 -14.49 -6.02 -0.79
C THR A 62 -13.31 -5.13 -0.36
N LYS A 63 -12.30 -4.96 -1.21
CA LYS A 63 -11.14 -4.11 -0.91
C LYS A 63 -11.47 -2.63 -0.83
N ALA A 64 -12.37 -2.14 -1.68
CA ALA A 64 -12.90 -0.78 -1.56
C ALA A 64 -13.68 -0.62 -0.26
N ALA A 65 -14.63 -1.52 0.01
CA ALA A 65 -15.56 -1.39 1.14
C ALA A 65 -14.89 -1.58 2.52
N LYS A 66 -13.96 -2.54 2.66
CA LYS A 66 -13.32 -2.84 3.96
C LYS A 66 -12.03 -2.06 4.19
N SER A 67 -11.18 -1.98 3.16
CA SER A 67 -9.82 -1.45 3.29
C SER A 67 -9.69 0.00 2.79
N GLY A 68 -10.79 0.63 2.35
CA GLY A 68 -10.80 1.99 1.84
C GLY A 68 -9.96 2.17 0.57
N HIS A 69 -9.84 1.13 -0.25
CA HIS A 69 -9.03 1.21 -1.47
C HIS A 69 -9.57 2.29 -2.42
N LEU A 70 -8.67 3.14 -2.90
CA LEU A 70 -8.90 4.09 -3.98
C LEU A 70 -8.74 3.34 -5.31
N LEU A 71 -9.84 2.79 -5.83
CA LEU A 71 -9.91 2.09 -7.12
C LEU A 71 -10.16 3.08 -8.26
#